data_AF-A0A1W6MZS7-F1
#
_entry.id   AF-A0A1W6MZS7-F1
#
_cell.length_a   1.000
_cell.length_b   1.000
_cell.length_c   1.000
_cell.angle_alpha   90.00
_cell.angle_beta   90.00
_cell.angle_gamma   90.00
#
_symmetry.space_group_name_H-M   'P 1'
#
loop_
_entity.id
_entity.type
_entity.pdbx_description
1 polymer ?
#
loop_
_entity_poly.entity_id
_entity_poly.type
_entity_poly.pdbx_seq_one_letter_code
_entity_poly.pdbx_strand_id
1 'polypeptide(L)'
;MILIFVFVACLLTAFGGLYFLGAKLVFSNSLQASLAIIIGLLLGAGGEAMLAGSSSSFYKAQQIQTSACELEGESAHPQARGRDTTHVIQDHIVGCMKAAGYHWTLAHRHCQEAPVSMNPLCYLPDEPFSRAVTLAQVVFE
;
A
#
# COMPACT_ATOMS: atom_id res chain seq x y z
N MET A 1 -14.60 -1.90 10.08
CA MET A 1 -14.96 -3.03 9.19
C MET A 1 -13.93 -4.16 9.22
N ILE A 2 -12.62 -3.89 9.14
CA ILE A 2 -11.56 -4.94 9.17
C ILE A 2 -11.57 -5.78 10.46
N LEU A 3 -11.76 -5.13 11.61
CA LEU A 3 -11.87 -5.81 12.91
C LEU A 3 -13.00 -6.85 12.94
N ILE A 4 -14.06 -6.63 12.15
CA ILE A 4 -15.17 -7.57 12.00
C ILE A 4 -14.74 -8.78 11.17
N PHE A 5 -13.98 -8.59 10.08
CA PHE A 5 -13.47 -9.69 9.26
C PHE A 5 -12.48 -10.58 10.03
N VAL A 6 -11.56 -9.98 10.80
CA VAL A 6 -10.63 -10.73 11.66
C VAL A 6 -11.40 -11.49 12.74
N PHE A 7 -12.37 -10.84 13.38
CA PHE A 7 -13.20 -11.49 14.40
C PHE A 7 -13.99 -12.67 13.83
N VAL A 8 -14.63 -12.49 12.66
CA VAL A 8 -15.37 -13.54 11.96
C VAL A 8 -14.44 -14.69 11.54
N ALA A 9 -13.25 -14.38 11.01
CA ALA A 9 -12.24 -15.38 10.64
C ALA A 9 -11.80 -16.25 11.83
N CYS A 10 -11.51 -15.63 12.98
CA CYS A 10 -11.14 -16.31 14.21
C CYS A 10 -12.28 -17.21 14.73
N LEU A 11 -13.53 -16.73 14.68
CA LEU A 11 -14.67 -17.55 15.10
C LEU A 11 -14.86 -18.76 14.17
N LEU A 12 -14.81 -18.56 12.86
CA LEU A 12 -14.96 -19.63 11.86
C LEU A 12 -13.88 -20.72 12.00
N THR A 13 -12.63 -20.32 12.19
CA THR A 13 -11.52 -21.26 12.41
C THR A 13 -11.61 -21.96 13.77
N ALA A 14 -11.93 -21.24 14.84
CA ALA A 14 -12.06 -21.82 16.18
C ALA A 14 -13.23 -22.82 16.27
N PHE A 15 -14.42 -22.46 15.79
CA PHE A 15 -15.59 -23.35 15.81
C PHE A 15 -15.45 -24.52 14.82
N GLY A 16 -14.82 -24.29 13.66
CA GLY A 16 -14.50 -25.37 12.73
C GLY A 16 -13.48 -26.35 13.29
N GLY A 17 -12.44 -25.87 13.99
CA GLY A 17 -11.45 -26.70 14.67
C GLY A 17 -12.03 -27.49 15.85
N LEU A 18 -12.95 -26.89 16.61
CA LEU A 18 -13.65 -27.56 17.72
C LEU A 18 -14.42 -28.81 17.27
N TYR A 19 -14.92 -28.83 16.03
CA TYR A 19 -15.58 -30.01 15.46
C TYR A 19 -14.65 -31.24 15.44
N PHE A 20 -13.38 -31.05 15.08
CA PHE A 20 -12.37 -32.12 15.03
C PHE A 20 -11.88 -32.54 16.42
N LEU A 21 -12.06 -31.70 17.43
CA LEU A 21 -11.82 -32.02 18.84
C LEU A 21 -13.00 -32.76 19.50
N GLY A 22 -14.02 -33.13 18.73
CA GLY A 22 -15.18 -33.88 19.21
C GLY A 22 -16.31 -33.02 19.78
N ALA A 23 -16.13 -31.70 19.86
CA ALA A 23 -17.14 -30.75 20.32
C ALA A 23 -18.04 -30.32 19.14
N LYS A 24 -19.07 -31.13 18.85
CA LYS A 24 -20.08 -30.87 17.80
C LYS A 24 -21.13 -29.84 18.22
N LEU A 25 -20.69 -28.64 18.60
CA LEU A 25 -21.58 -27.58 19.10
C LEU A 25 -22.35 -26.85 17.98
N VAL A 26 -21.70 -26.65 16.82
CA VAL A 26 -22.22 -25.76 15.77
C VAL A 26 -22.37 -26.45 14.41
N PHE A 27 -21.47 -27.38 14.07
CA PHE A 27 -21.48 -28.06 12.78
C PHE A 27 -21.82 -29.55 12.96
N SER A 28 -22.77 -30.07 12.18
CA SER A 28 -23.13 -31.50 12.20
C SER A 28 -22.27 -32.32 11.25
N ASN A 29 -21.88 -31.73 10.10
CA ASN A 29 -21.15 -32.42 9.04
C ASN A 29 -19.69 -32.00 8.98
N SER A 30 -18.80 -32.98 8.74
CA SER A 30 -17.36 -32.76 8.60
C SER A 30 -17.03 -31.82 7.44
N LEU A 31 -17.81 -31.88 6.36
CA LEU A 31 -17.67 -30.99 5.21
C LEU A 31 -17.91 -29.52 5.56
N GLN A 32 -18.90 -29.23 6.43
CA GLN A 32 -19.20 -27.87 6.86
C GLN A 32 -18.11 -27.32 7.77
N ALA A 33 -17.57 -28.14 8.68
CA ALA A 33 -16.46 -27.76 9.54
C ALA A 33 -15.19 -27.46 8.72
N SER A 34 -14.86 -28.29 7.73
CA SER A 34 -13.71 -28.05 6.84
C SER A 34 -13.87 -26.77 6.03
N LEU A 35 -15.06 -26.52 5.46
CA LEU A 35 -15.35 -25.28 4.72
C LEU A 35 -15.25 -24.05 5.62
N ALA A 36 -15.74 -24.12 6.86
CA ALA A 36 -15.64 -23.03 7.82
C ALA A 36 -14.17 -22.66 8.10
N ILE A 37 -13.30 -23.65 8.30
CA ILE A 37 -11.85 -23.43 8.51
C ILE A 37 -11.23 -22.78 7.27
N ILE A 38 -11.50 -23.31 6.07
CA ILE A 38 -10.93 -22.80 4.82
C ILE A 38 -11.35 -21.35 4.58
N ILE A 39 -12.65 -21.05 4.75
CA ILE A 39 -13.19 -19.69 4.58
C ILE A 39 -12.61 -18.75 5.64
N GLY A 40 -12.50 -19.19 6.89
CA GLY A 40 -11.88 -18.40 7.96
C GLY A 40 -10.41 -18.08 7.67
N LEU A 41 -9.65 -19.05 7.18
CA LEU A 41 -8.25 -18.83 6.78
C LEU A 41 -8.12 -17.85 5.62
N LEU A 42 -8.97 -17.99 4.59
CA LEU A 42 -8.99 -17.09 3.43
C LEU A 42 -9.36 -15.66 3.83
N LEU A 43 -10.33 -15.49 4.72
CA LEU A 43 -10.72 -14.19 5.26
C LEU A 43 -9.63 -13.57 6.12
N GLY A 44 -8.95 -14.36 6.94
CA GLY A 44 -7.81 -13.90 7.75
C GLY A 44 -6.64 -13.43 6.89
N ALA A 45 -6.16 -14.31 6.00
CA ALA A 45 -5.04 -14.01 5.11
C ALA A 45 -5.36 -12.88 4.11
N GLY A 46 -6.56 -12.87 3.55
CA GLY A 46 -7.02 -11.79 2.67
C GLY A 46 -7.16 -10.45 3.39
N GLY A 47 -7.59 -10.47 4.66
CA GLY A 47 -7.68 -9.27 5.50
C GLY A 47 -6.31 -8.65 5.80
N GLU A 48 -5.30 -9.48 6.10
CA GLU A 48 -3.93 -9.01 6.30
C GLU A 48 -3.29 -8.52 5.00
N ALA A 49 -3.53 -9.19 3.87
CA ALA A 49 -3.08 -8.73 2.56
C ALA A 49 -3.73 -7.38 2.17
N MET A 50 -4.98 -7.12 2.57
CA MET A 50 -5.63 -5.81 2.39
C MET A 50 -5.08 -4.73 3.33
N LEU A 51 -4.67 -5.10 4.55
CA LEU A 51 -4.05 -4.20 5.53
C LEU A 51 -2.63 -3.81 5.09
N ALA A 52 -1.79 -4.80 4.81
CA ALA A 52 -0.44 -4.63 4.31
C ALA A 52 -0.42 -4.03 2.90
N GLY A 53 -1.47 -4.28 2.10
CA GLY A 53 -1.69 -3.78 0.74
C GLY A 53 -2.48 -2.47 0.65
N SER A 54 -2.85 -1.86 1.77
CA SER A 54 -3.77 -0.71 1.78
C SER A 54 -3.14 0.47 1.04
N SER A 55 -3.73 0.83 -0.11
CA SER A 55 -3.36 1.95 -0.99
C SER A 55 -3.08 3.25 -0.24
N SER A 56 -3.87 3.52 0.80
CA SER A 56 -3.72 4.72 1.61
C SER A 56 -2.42 4.69 2.42
N SER A 57 -1.97 3.53 2.91
CA SER A 57 -0.73 3.45 3.70
C SER A 57 0.52 3.65 2.86
N PHE A 58 0.61 3.01 1.68
CA PHE A 58 1.74 3.19 0.77
C PHE A 58 1.78 4.59 0.17
N TYR A 59 0.64 5.09 -0.28
CA TYR A 59 0.57 6.44 -0.83
C TYR A 59 0.86 7.49 0.24
N LYS A 60 0.41 7.29 1.49
CA LYS A 60 0.76 8.19 2.60
C LYS A 60 2.23 8.12 2.96
N ALA A 61 2.83 6.94 3.00
CA ALA A 61 4.26 6.79 3.22
C ALA A 61 5.07 7.50 2.12
N GLN A 62 4.65 7.32 0.87
CA GLN A 62 5.25 7.99 -0.29
C GLN A 62 5.07 9.51 -0.23
N GLN A 63 3.88 10.00 0.12
CA GLN A 63 3.59 11.43 0.27
C GLN A 63 4.46 12.07 1.37
N ILE A 64 4.63 11.38 2.50
CA ILE A 64 5.51 11.82 3.58
C ILE A 64 6.96 11.90 3.07
N GLN A 65 7.43 10.86 2.39
CA GLN A 65 8.79 10.83 1.84
C GLN A 65 9.02 11.95 0.83
N THR A 66 8.09 12.18 -0.11
CA THR A 66 8.19 13.28 -1.09
C THR A 66 8.23 14.64 -0.39
N SER A 67 7.41 14.86 0.63
CA SER A 67 7.42 16.12 1.39
C SER A 67 8.73 16.34 2.18
N ALA A 68 9.35 15.26 2.68
CA ALA A 68 10.64 15.34 3.34
C ALA A 68 11.76 15.69 2.35
N CYS A 69 11.76 15.05 1.18
CA CYS A 69 12.70 15.35 0.10
C CYS A 69 12.55 16.77 -0.46
N GLU A 70 11.31 17.29 -0.51
CA GLU A 70 11.03 18.68 -0.88
C GLU A 70 11.62 19.65 0.14
N LEU A 71 11.36 19.42 1.43
CA LEU A 71 11.90 20.25 2.50
C LEU A 71 13.43 20.23 2.51
N GLU A 72 14.03 19.07 2.30
CA GLU A 72 15.49 18.91 2.20
C GLU A 72 16.04 19.71 1.01
N GLY A 73 15.44 19.57 -0.17
CA GLY A 73 15.83 20.32 -1.37
C GLY A 73 15.70 21.84 -1.20
N GLU A 74 14.61 22.32 -0.58
CA GLU A 74 14.42 23.74 -0.29
C GLU A 74 15.42 24.26 0.75
N SER A 75 15.75 23.45 1.77
CA SER A 75 16.70 23.82 2.82
C SER A 75 18.15 23.84 2.33
N ALA A 76 18.51 22.93 1.42
CA ALA A 76 19.84 22.84 0.82
C ALA A 76 20.05 23.91 -0.26
N HIS A 77 18.99 24.32 -0.95
CA HIS A 77 19.03 25.28 -2.05
C HIS A 77 18.07 26.47 -1.84
N PRO A 78 18.22 27.27 -0.76
CA PRO A 78 17.30 28.37 -0.47
C PRO A 78 17.33 29.47 -1.54
N GLN A 79 18.49 29.64 -2.20
CA GLN A 79 18.71 30.55 -3.32
C GLN A 79 17.91 30.13 -4.57
N ALA A 80 17.50 28.85 -4.65
CA ALA A 80 16.87 28.25 -5.81
C ALA A 80 15.33 28.39 -5.82
N ARG A 81 14.73 29.04 -4.81
CA ARG A 81 13.29 29.35 -4.75
C ARG A 81 12.79 30.30 -5.84
N GLY A 82 13.68 30.90 -6.64
CA GLY A 82 13.33 31.70 -7.81
C GLY A 82 12.87 30.86 -9.01
N ARG A 83 12.08 31.46 -9.92
CA ARG A 83 11.51 30.77 -11.11
C ARG A 83 12.55 30.15 -12.06
N ASP A 84 13.77 30.68 -12.11
CA ASP A 84 14.82 30.19 -13.04
C ASP A 84 15.55 28.94 -12.51
N THR A 85 15.52 28.69 -11.20
CA THR A 85 16.31 27.67 -10.52
C THR A 85 15.47 26.50 -10.01
N THR A 86 14.18 26.46 -10.35
CA THR A 86 13.23 25.42 -9.93
C THR A 86 13.69 24.02 -10.32
N HIS A 87 14.41 23.87 -11.43
CA HIS A 87 14.99 22.58 -11.87
C HIS A 87 15.97 21.98 -10.84
N VAL A 88 16.72 22.80 -10.10
CA VAL A 88 17.68 22.33 -9.09
C VAL A 88 16.96 21.62 -7.93
N ILE A 89 15.85 22.20 -7.46
CA ILE A 89 15.03 21.63 -6.40
C ILE A 89 14.31 20.38 -6.93
N GLN A 90 13.81 20.41 -8.17
CA GLN A 90 13.17 19.26 -8.79
C GLN A 90 14.11 18.05 -8.91
N ASP A 91 15.33 18.26 -9.43
CA ASP A 91 16.33 17.21 -9.57
C ASP A 91 16.75 16.64 -8.21
N HIS A 92 16.83 17.50 -7.19
CA HIS A 92 17.11 17.08 -5.82
C HIS A 92 16.01 16.17 -5.27
N ILE A 93 14.74 16.55 -5.43
CA ILE A 93 13.60 15.73 -4.97
C ILE A 93 13.59 14.38 -5.68
N VAL A 94 13.78 14.34 -7.00
CA VAL A 94 13.83 13.10 -7.77
C VAL A 94 15.01 12.22 -7.31
N GLY A 95 16.17 12.82 -7.04
CA GLY A 95 17.34 12.13 -6.51
C GLY A 95 17.11 11.53 -5.11
N CYS A 96 16.51 12.31 -4.21
CA CYS A 96 16.16 11.87 -2.86
C CYS A 96 15.15 10.71 -2.87
N MET A 97 14.10 10.81 -3.70
CA MET A 97 13.12 9.74 -3.88
C MET A 97 13.75 8.49 -4.48
N LYS A 98 14.68 8.63 -5.42
CA LYS A 98 15.45 7.51 -5.98
C LYS A 98 16.32 6.82 -4.93
N ALA A 99 16.96 7.57 -4.04
CA ALA A 99 17.72 7.00 -2.93
C ALA A 99 16.81 6.26 -1.93
N ALA A 100 15.56 6.71 -1.79
CA ALA A 100 14.52 6.06 -0.99
C ALA A 100 13.86 4.83 -1.68
N GLY A 101 14.30 4.45 -2.87
CA GLY A 101 13.79 3.27 -3.60
C GLY A 101 12.55 3.53 -4.45
N TYR A 102 12.37 4.77 -4.92
CA TYR A 102 11.29 5.15 -5.82
C TYR A 102 11.82 5.68 -7.15
N HIS A 103 11.29 5.20 -8.26
CA HIS A 103 11.60 5.72 -9.59
C HIS A 103 10.56 6.73 -10.06
N TRP A 104 11.01 7.82 -10.67
CA TRP A 104 10.14 8.77 -11.35
C TRP A 104 9.53 8.16 -12.62
N THR A 105 8.25 8.44 -12.90
CA THR A 105 7.52 7.92 -14.04
C THR A 105 6.62 8.97 -14.68
N LEU A 106 6.44 8.85 -16.00
CA LEU A 106 5.45 9.60 -16.78
C LEU A 106 4.34 8.68 -17.30
N ALA A 107 4.24 7.45 -16.79
CA ALA A 107 3.28 6.46 -17.27
C ALA A 107 1.83 6.85 -16.97
N HIS A 108 1.59 7.62 -15.90
CA HIS A 108 0.26 8.04 -15.49
C HIS A 108 -0.15 9.37 -16.12
N ARG A 109 -1.44 9.53 -16.46
CA ARG A 109 -1.97 10.68 -17.19
C ARG A 109 -1.67 12.02 -16.48
N HIS A 110 -1.84 12.05 -15.16
CA HIS A 110 -1.55 13.24 -14.35
C HIS A 110 -0.06 13.64 -14.35
N CYS A 111 0.84 12.67 -14.55
CA CYS A 111 2.27 12.92 -14.65
C CYS A 111 2.69 13.43 -16.03
N GLN A 112 1.90 13.12 -17.07
CA GLN A 112 2.11 13.66 -18.41
C GLN A 112 1.57 15.09 -18.53
N GLU A 113 0.40 15.36 -17.93
CA GLU A 113 -0.24 16.67 -17.99
C GLU A 113 0.46 17.72 -17.10
N ALA A 114 1.01 17.30 -15.94
CA ALA A 114 1.77 18.17 -15.04
C ALA A 114 2.91 17.39 -14.34
N PRO A 115 4.12 17.33 -14.94
CA PRO A 115 5.27 16.64 -14.35
C PRO A 115 5.86 17.45 -13.20
N VAL A 116 5.17 17.44 -12.06
CA VAL A 116 5.59 18.15 -10.84
C VAL A 116 6.30 17.16 -9.93
N SER A 117 7.60 17.35 -9.69
CA SER A 117 8.42 16.45 -8.86
C SER A 117 7.90 16.25 -7.43
N MET A 118 7.02 17.12 -6.95
CA MET A 118 6.33 16.99 -5.65
C MET A 118 5.13 16.05 -5.70
N ASN A 119 4.68 15.62 -6.88
CA ASN A 119 3.54 14.73 -7.02
C ASN A 119 3.95 13.28 -6.71
N PRO A 120 3.49 12.69 -5.59
CA PRO A 120 3.84 11.32 -5.22
C PRO A 120 3.32 10.28 -6.23
N LEU A 121 2.23 10.57 -6.97
CA LEU A 121 1.68 9.66 -8.00
C LEU A 121 2.66 9.41 -9.16
N CYS A 122 3.63 10.30 -9.34
CA CYS A 122 4.63 10.20 -10.39
C CYS A 122 5.86 9.41 -9.96
N TYR A 123 5.80 8.75 -8.79
CA TYR A 123 6.84 7.86 -8.31
C TYR A 123 6.30 6.44 -8.18
N LEU A 124 7.10 5.47 -8.55
CA LEU A 124 6.82 4.04 -8.41
C LEU A 124 7.88 3.41 -7.53
N PRO A 125 7.51 2.57 -6.54
CA PRO A 125 8.49 1.84 -5.76
C PRO A 125 9.27 0.86 -6.65
N ASP A 126 10.55 0.67 -6.34
CA ASP A 126 11.44 -0.26 -7.04
C ASP A 126 11.13 -1.73 -6.70
N GLU A 127 10.60 -1.97 -5.49
CA GLU A 127 10.26 -3.29 -5.01
C GLU A 127 9.07 -3.89 -5.78
N PRO A 128 9.18 -5.11 -6.34
CA PRO A 128 8.22 -5.63 -7.31
C PRO A 128 6.82 -5.85 -6.72
N PHE A 129 6.73 -6.23 -5.45
CA PHE A 129 5.44 -6.40 -4.77
C PHE A 129 4.73 -5.05 -4.59
N SER A 130 5.44 -4.08 -3.99
CA SER A 130 4.95 -2.71 -3.80
C SER A 130 4.57 -2.06 -5.13
N ARG A 131 5.37 -2.30 -6.18
CA ARG A 131 5.11 -1.78 -7.53
C ARG A 131 3.86 -2.36 -8.16
N ALA A 132 3.62 -3.67 -8.02
CA ALA A 132 2.41 -4.31 -8.53
C ALA A 132 1.15 -3.78 -7.83
N VAL A 133 1.23 -3.57 -6.51
CA VAL A 133 0.15 -2.98 -5.71
C VAL A 133 -0.13 -1.55 -6.14
N THR A 134 0.90 -0.69 -6.24
CA THR A 134 0.74 0.70 -6.69
C THR A 134 0.21 0.78 -8.12
N LEU A 135 0.72 -0.03 -9.05
CA LEU A 135 0.22 -0.03 -10.44
C LEU A 135 -1.24 -0.48 -10.54
N ALA A 136 -1.63 -1.52 -9.80
CA ALA A 136 -3.02 -1.96 -9.78
C ALA A 136 -3.96 -0.87 -9.24
N GLN A 137 -3.46 -0.03 -8.33
CA GLN A 137 -4.24 1.03 -7.66
C GLN A 137 -4.35 2.30 -8.52
N VAL A 138 -3.26 2.72 -9.16
CA VAL A 138 -3.22 3.90 -10.06
C VAL A 138 -4.13 3.72 -11.30
N VAL A 139 -4.57 2.50 -11.61
CA VAL A 139 -5.57 2.23 -12.66
C VAL A 139 -7.00 2.61 -12.23
N PHE A 140 -7.27 2.67 -10.93
CA PHE A 140 -8.59 3.03 -10.38
C PHE A 140 -8.72 4.51 -9.99
N GLU A 141 -7.66 5.30 -10.11
CA GLU A 141 -7.66 6.78 -10.04
C GLU A 141 -7.73 7.39 -11.45
#